data_AF-F9RLT4-F1
#
_entry.id   AF-F9RLT4-F1
#
_cell.length_a   1.000
_cell.length_b   1.000
_cell.length_c   1.000
_cell.angle_alpha   90.00
_cell.angle_beta   90.00
_cell.angle_gamma   90.00
#
_symmetry.space_group_name_H-M   'P 1'
#
loop_
_entity.id
_entity.type
_entity.pdbx_description
1 polymer ?
#
loop_
_entity_poly.entity_id
_entity_poly.type
_entity_poly.pdbx_seq_one_letter_code
_entity_poly.pdbx_strand_id
1 'polypeptide(L)'
;KLERIKKPKAAGSYIIKAVGYAAKGANADQGLIKGNRYNIAKCSRAPAWETLASFEVGNMTAIIKELGYKLEQWKKPIKRQIGKLQAAKAQTIKAKSIAKNQNKPQDYQNRLYQRIIRLEKQAEKLNQTVKDRGVYVSSINRFCITFEGECSKQKVDDFMLWAAGARGWSLQCRDVDMSDIKNNADSFYHDEFYRFKDNQAYWKSVLNDPLQPNEVDDSEVNYWLSLTADYLEGRCQPMLN
;
A
#
# COMPACT_ATOMS: atom_id res chain seq x y z
N LYS A 1 0.81 9.41 33.82
CA LYS A 1 -0.45 10.13 34.17
C LYS A 1 -0.50 11.40 33.31
N LEU A 2 -1.46 11.53 32.39
CA LEU A 2 -1.61 12.73 31.55
C LEU A 2 -2.39 13.79 32.32
N GLU A 3 -1.82 14.99 32.46
CA GLU A 3 -2.50 16.11 33.12
C GLU A 3 -3.18 17.03 32.10
N ARG A 4 -4.43 17.42 32.36
CA ARG A 4 -5.12 18.44 31.55
C ARG A 4 -4.46 19.80 31.75
N ILE A 5 -4.42 20.60 30.68
CA ILE A 5 -3.95 21.98 30.73
C ILE A 5 -4.83 22.77 31.72
N LYS A 6 -4.21 23.17 32.85
CA LYS A 6 -4.90 23.87 33.95
C LYS A 6 -5.39 25.26 33.56
N LYS A 7 -4.78 25.91 32.55
CA LYS A 7 -5.10 27.28 32.09
C LYS A 7 -5.23 27.35 30.55
N PRO A 8 -6.36 26.92 29.99
CA PRO A 8 -6.54 26.80 28.53
C PRO A 8 -6.46 28.16 27.80
N LYS A 9 -6.92 29.25 28.42
CA LYS A 9 -6.83 30.60 27.83
C LYS A 9 -5.38 31.07 27.62
N ALA A 10 -4.50 30.79 28.59
CA ALA A 10 -3.08 31.13 28.47
C ALA A 10 -2.37 30.29 27.40
N ALA A 11 -2.70 28.99 27.33
CA ALA A 11 -2.20 28.11 26.28
C ALA A 11 -2.66 28.56 24.89
N GLY A 12 -3.93 28.97 24.75
CA GLY A 12 -4.47 29.53 23.51
C GLY A 12 -3.71 30.78 23.04
N SER A 13 -3.38 31.71 23.94
CA SER A 13 -2.59 32.89 23.60
C SER A 13 -1.17 32.54 23.10
N TYR A 14 -0.53 31.51 23.65
CA TYR A 14 0.77 31.04 23.17
C TYR A 14 0.69 30.37 21.80
N ILE A 15 -0.37 29.58 21.56
CA ILE A 15 -0.62 28.96 20.26
C ILE A 15 -0.85 30.03 19.19
N ILE A 16 -1.69 31.05 19.47
CA ILE A 16 -1.97 32.15 18.55
C ILE A 16 -0.68 32.92 18.20
N LYS A 17 0.19 33.18 19.17
CA LYS A 17 1.50 33.80 18.91
C LYS A 17 2.38 32.93 18.02
N ALA A 18 2.44 31.61 18.26
CA ALA A 18 3.20 30.68 17.43
C ALA A 18 2.71 30.67 15.98
N VAL A 19 1.38 30.66 15.78
CA VAL A 19 0.76 30.77 14.44
C VAL A 19 1.09 32.12 13.79
N GLY A 20 1.04 33.22 14.56
CA GLY A 20 1.42 34.55 14.08
C GLY A 20 2.88 34.63 13.62
N TYR A 21 3.80 33.93 14.29
CA TYR A 21 5.20 33.83 13.86
C TYR A 21 5.38 32.94 12.62
N ALA A 22 4.62 31.85 12.49
CA ALA A 22 4.64 30.99 11.31
C ALA A 22 4.10 31.71 10.06
N ALA A 23 3.05 32.52 10.21
CA ALA A 23 2.48 33.32 9.11
C ALA A 23 3.36 34.51 8.69
N LYS A 24 4.25 35.00 9.58
CA LYS A 24 5.18 36.10 9.30
C LYS A 24 6.35 35.73 8.40
N GLY A 25 6.50 34.45 8.03
CA GLY A 25 7.63 33.92 7.24
C GLY A 25 7.59 34.21 5.73
N ALA A 26 6.62 34.98 5.23
CA ALA A 26 6.50 35.27 3.79
C ALA A 26 7.49 36.34 3.27
N ASN A 27 8.15 37.11 4.16
CA ASN A 27 9.19 38.06 3.76
C ASN A 27 10.57 37.39 3.80
N ALA A 28 11.12 37.15 2.60
CA ALA A 28 12.39 36.44 2.36
C ALA A 28 13.67 37.26 2.65
N ASP A 29 13.56 38.47 3.21
CA ASP A 29 14.73 39.33 3.52
C ASP A 29 15.51 38.90 4.77
N GLN A 30 15.01 37.92 5.52
CA GLN A 30 15.68 37.43 6.71
C GLN A 30 16.58 36.26 6.31
N GLY A 31 17.89 36.54 6.15
CA GLY A 31 18.90 35.56 5.73
C GLY A 31 18.88 34.25 6.52
N LEU A 32 19.49 33.20 5.94
CA LEU A 32 19.50 31.83 6.48
C LEU A 32 20.01 31.80 7.93
N ILE A 33 19.11 31.53 8.89
CA ILE A 33 19.47 31.46 10.30
C ILE A 33 20.20 30.15 10.58
N LYS A 34 21.52 30.22 10.69
CA LYS A 34 22.34 29.11 11.17
C LYS A 34 22.42 29.19 12.69
N GLY A 35 21.85 28.20 13.39
CA GLY A 35 21.99 28.04 14.84
C GLY A 35 20.76 28.42 15.67
N ASN A 36 20.96 28.49 16.99
CA ASN A 36 19.90 28.74 17.96
C ASN A 36 19.60 30.23 18.09
N ARG A 37 18.59 30.73 17.36
CA ARG A 37 18.19 32.14 17.28
C ARG A 37 18.02 32.86 18.63
N TYR A 38 17.73 32.13 19.70
CA TYR A 38 17.43 32.69 21.02
C TYR A 38 18.39 32.25 22.13
N ASN A 39 19.52 31.58 21.80
CA ASN A 39 20.46 31.04 22.79
C ASN A 39 19.80 30.21 23.92
N ILE A 40 18.63 29.61 23.66
CA ILE A 40 17.92 28.79 24.64
C ILE A 40 18.69 27.47 24.80
N ALA A 41 19.24 27.25 26.00
CA ALA A 41 19.94 26.02 26.35
C ALA A 41 19.09 24.79 26.02
N LYS A 42 19.72 23.68 25.60
CA LYS A 42 19.00 22.45 25.20
C LYS A 42 18.03 21.96 26.29
N CYS A 43 18.40 22.12 27.56
CA CYS A 43 17.59 21.79 28.74
C CYS A 43 16.38 22.72 28.96
N SER A 44 16.40 23.92 28.38
CA SER A 44 15.32 24.91 28.49
C SER A 44 14.34 24.86 27.31
N ARG A 45 14.62 24.02 26.31
CA ARG A 45 13.69 23.78 25.19
C ARG A 45 12.56 22.89 25.72
N ALA A 46 11.33 23.19 25.29
CA ALA A 46 10.25 22.23 25.49
C ALA A 46 10.66 20.89 24.86
N PRO A 47 10.43 19.76 25.55
CA PRO A 47 10.72 18.45 24.98
C PRO A 47 9.96 18.29 23.66
N ALA A 48 10.54 17.50 22.75
CA ALA A 48 9.86 17.16 21.51
C ALA A 48 8.52 16.48 21.83
N TRP A 49 7.51 16.76 21.02
CA TRP A 49 6.26 16.00 21.09
C TRP A 49 6.53 14.61 20.54
N GLU A 50 6.69 13.64 21.44
CA GLU A 50 6.93 12.24 21.08
C GLU A 50 5.62 11.45 21.17
N THR A 51 5.37 10.61 20.17
CA THR A 51 4.20 9.72 20.18
C THR A 51 4.48 8.57 21.14
N LEU A 52 3.93 8.65 22.35
CA LEU A 52 4.17 7.67 23.43
C LEU A 52 3.57 6.27 23.15
N ALA A 53 2.54 6.19 22.30
CA ALA A 53 1.88 4.94 21.94
C ALA A 53 1.08 5.11 20.63
N SER A 54 1.20 4.16 19.70
CA SER A 54 0.46 4.15 18.43
C SER A 54 -0.12 2.77 18.11
N PHE A 55 -0.35 1.92 19.11
CA PHE A 55 -0.69 0.50 18.93
C PHE A 55 -1.88 0.27 17.98
N GLU A 56 -3.00 0.94 18.21
CA GLU A 56 -4.21 0.80 17.38
C GLU A 56 -4.06 1.43 15.99
N VAL A 57 -3.38 2.58 15.90
CA VAL A 57 -3.12 3.26 14.62
C VAL A 57 -2.20 2.42 13.75
N GLY A 58 -1.15 1.85 14.32
CA GLY A 58 -0.22 0.94 13.63
C GLY A 58 -0.93 -0.32 13.15
N ASN A 59 -1.79 -0.92 13.99
CA ASN A 59 -2.55 -2.10 13.61
C ASN A 59 -3.52 -1.80 12.45
N MET A 60 -4.36 -0.76 12.57
CA MET A 60 -5.27 -0.37 11.50
C MET A 60 -4.53 0.00 10.20
N THR A 61 -3.40 0.69 10.31
CA THR A 61 -2.54 1.00 9.15
C THR A 61 -2.05 -0.27 8.45
N ALA A 62 -1.63 -1.27 9.22
CA ALA A 62 -1.19 -2.56 8.69
C ALA A 62 -2.34 -3.30 8.00
N ILE A 63 -3.53 -3.31 8.61
CA ILE A 63 -4.75 -3.91 8.05
C ILE A 63 -5.11 -3.25 6.71
N ILE A 64 -5.13 -1.90 6.65
CA ILE A 64 -5.41 -1.15 5.42
C ILE A 64 -4.39 -1.48 4.33
N LYS A 65 -3.09 -1.57 4.68
CA LYS A 65 -2.05 -1.96 3.73
C LYS A 65 -2.24 -3.39 3.22
N GLU A 66 -2.55 -4.35 4.10
CA GLU A 66 -2.81 -5.74 3.72
C GLU A 66 -3.99 -5.83 2.72
N LEU A 67 -5.09 -5.15 3.03
CA LEU A 67 -6.26 -5.12 2.15
C LEU A 67 -5.96 -4.43 0.82
N GLY A 68 -5.19 -3.33 0.84
CA GLY A 68 -4.71 -2.67 -0.36
C GLY A 68 -3.92 -3.62 -1.25
N TYR A 69 -2.96 -4.33 -0.67
CA TYR A 69 -2.15 -5.32 -1.40
C TYR A 69 -3.02 -6.45 -1.98
N LYS A 70 -3.92 -7.04 -1.18
CA LYS A 70 -4.85 -8.09 -1.64
C LYS A 70 -5.73 -7.61 -2.79
N LEU A 71 -6.27 -6.39 -2.68
CA LEU A 71 -7.09 -5.79 -3.73
C LEU A 71 -6.30 -5.54 -5.02
N GLU A 72 -5.05 -5.10 -4.90
CA GLU A 72 -4.15 -4.93 -6.05
C GLU A 72 -3.83 -6.26 -6.73
N GLN A 73 -3.50 -7.31 -5.97
CA GLN A 73 -3.26 -8.64 -6.52
C GLN A 73 -4.49 -9.18 -7.24
N TRP A 74 -5.69 -8.97 -6.68
CA TRP A 74 -6.93 -9.35 -7.33
C TRP A 74 -7.18 -8.55 -8.63
N LYS A 75 -6.91 -7.24 -8.64
CA LYS A 75 -7.04 -6.39 -9.85
C LYS A 75 -6.01 -6.72 -10.93
N LYS A 76 -4.82 -7.22 -10.55
CA LYS A 76 -3.67 -7.46 -11.45
C LYS A 76 -3.99 -8.35 -12.66
N PRO A 77 -4.59 -9.55 -12.54
CA PRO A 77 -4.94 -10.37 -13.70
C PRO A 77 -5.97 -9.70 -14.61
N ILE A 78 -6.97 -9.01 -14.05
CA ILE A 78 -8.01 -8.31 -14.82
C ILE A 78 -7.38 -7.16 -15.62
N LYS A 79 -6.54 -6.34 -14.97
CA LYS A 79 -5.78 -5.26 -15.64
C LYS A 79 -4.89 -5.78 -16.76
N ARG A 80 -4.23 -6.94 -16.57
CA ARG A 80 -3.43 -7.60 -17.62
C ARG A 80 -4.31 -7.98 -18.82
N GLN A 81 -5.48 -8.55 -18.60
CA GLN A 81 -6.42 -8.90 -19.68
C GLN A 81 -6.91 -7.65 -20.43
N ILE A 82 -7.28 -6.59 -19.70
CA ILE A 82 -7.65 -5.30 -20.29
C ILE A 82 -6.51 -4.75 -21.16
N GLY A 83 -5.27 -4.79 -20.67
CA GLY A 83 -4.10 -4.35 -21.44
C GLY A 83 -3.92 -5.13 -22.74
N LYS A 84 -4.12 -6.46 -22.72
CA LYS A 84 -4.10 -7.29 -23.95
C LYS A 84 -5.20 -6.89 -24.94
N LEU A 85 -6.42 -6.67 -24.46
CA LEU A 85 -7.55 -6.25 -25.31
C LEU A 85 -7.32 -4.86 -25.92
N GLN A 86 -6.78 -3.92 -25.15
CA GLN A 86 -6.43 -2.59 -25.63
C GLN A 86 -5.31 -2.63 -26.68
N ALA A 87 -4.28 -3.45 -26.49
CA ALA A 87 -3.23 -3.66 -27.48
C ALA A 87 -3.81 -4.23 -28.79
N ALA A 88 -4.67 -5.24 -28.70
CA ALA A 88 -5.37 -5.81 -29.86
C ALA A 88 -6.29 -4.78 -30.56
N LYS A 89 -6.97 -3.93 -29.78
CA LYS A 89 -7.80 -2.82 -30.31
C LYS A 89 -6.93 -1.83 -31.08
N ALA A 90 -5.78 -1.42 -30.52
CA ALA A 90 -4.85 -0.51 -31.17
C ALA A 90 -4.28 -1.09 -32.49
N GLN A 91 -3.91 -2.37 -32.51
CA GLN A 91 -3.51 -3.06 -33.73
C GLN A 91 -4.62 -3.09 -34.78
N THR A 92 -5.86 -3.34 -34.37
CA THR A 92 -7.03 -3.38 -35.28
C THR A 92 -7.34 -1.99 -35.85
N ILE A 93 -7.19 -0.93 -35.05
CA ILE A 93 -7.32 0.47 -35.51
C ILE A 93 -6.26 0.79 -36.58
N LYS A 94 -5.00 0.41 -36.36
CA LYS A 94 -3.92 0.55 -37.35
C LYS A 94 -4.21 -0.24 -38.62
N ALA A 95 -4.68 -1.49 -38.49
CA ALA A 95 -5.05 -2.29 -39.66
C ALA A 95 -6.21 -1.66 -40.45
N LYS A 96 -7.18 -1.04 -39.76
CA LYS A 96 -8.29 -0.33 -40.41
C LYS A 96 -7.82 0.92 -41.14
N SER A 97 -6.89 1.71 -40.57
CA SER A 97 -6.35 2.88 -41.28
C SER A 97 -5.55 2.48 -42.51
N ILE A 98 -4.75 1.42 -42.43
CA ILE A 98 -4.03 0.86 -43.59
C ILE A 98 -5.03 0.37 -44.66
N ALA A 99 -6.08 -0.35 -44.26
CA ALA A 99 -7.10 -0.82 -45.20
C ALA A 99 -7.86 0.32 -45.89
N LYS A 100 -8.08 1.43 -45.18
CA LYS A 100 -8.65 2.65 -45.75
C LYS A 100 -7.71 3.28 -46.79
N ASN A 101 -6.42 3.37 -46.48
CA ASN A 101 -5.42 3.91 -47.41
C ASN A 101 -5.22 3.02 -48.65
N GLN A 102 -5.41 1.71 -48.51
CA GLN A 102 -5.34 0.74 -49.60
C GLN A 102 -6.66 0.60 -50.40
N ASN A 103 -7.68 1.43 -50.12
CA ASN A 103 -9.01 1.35 -50.75
C ASN A 103 -9.62 -0.06 -50.74
N LYS A 104 -9.42 -0.82 -49.66
CA LYS A 104 -10.02 -2.17 -49.53
C LYS A 104 -11.55 -2.08 -49.47
N PRO A 105 -12.27 -3.13 -49.93
CA PRO A 105 -13.73 -3.15 -49.94
C PRO A 105 -14.36 -2.76 -48.60
N GLN A 106 -15.52 -2.08 -48.67
CA GLN A 106 -16.26 -1.57 -47.51
C GLN A 106 -16.53 -2.69 -46.47
N ASP A 107 -16.86 -3.90 -46.93
CA ASP A 107 -17.12 -5.06 -46.07
C ASP A 107 -15.92 -5.45 -45.21
N TYR A 108 -14.71 -5.38 -45.75
CA TYR A 108 -13.50 -5.66 -44.99
C TYR A 108 -13.28 -4.60 -43.89
N GLN A 109 -13.53 -3.34 -44.21
CA GLN A 109 -13.44 -2.24 -43.24
C GLN A 109 -14.51 -2.37 -42.13
N ASN A 110 -15.72 -2.79 -42.49
CA ASN A 110 -16.81 -3.04 -41.56
C ASN A 110 -16.48 -4.20 -40.60
N ARG A 111 -15.87 -5.28 -41.08
CA ARG A 111 -15.40 -6.39 -40.22
C ARG A 111 -14.37 -5.92 -39.18
N LEU A 112 -13.41 -5.08 -39.58
CA LEU A 112 -12.43 -4.50 -38.66
C LEU A 112 -13.10 -3.57 -37.65
N TYR A 113 -14.07 -2.77 -38.07
CA TYR A 113 -14.85 -1.92 -37.17
C TYR A 113 -15.64 -2.73 -36.13
N GLN A 114 -16.33 -3.79 -36.55
CA GLN A 114 -17.04 -4.69 -35.64
C GLN A 114 -16.10 -5.41 -34.66
N ARG A 115 -14.86 -5.72 -35.10
CA ARG A 115 -13.83 -6.25 -34.20
C ARG A 115 -13.41 -5.24 -33.13
N ILE A 116 -13.25 -3.95 -33.49
CA ILE A 116 -12.94 -2.87 -32.54
C ILE A 116 -14.04 -2.78 -31.47
N ILE A 117 -15.31 -2.74 -31.89
CA ILE A 117 -16.45 -2.67 -30.97
C ILE A 117 -16.47 -3.87 -30.01
N ARG A 118 -16.23 -5.08 -30.51
CA ARG A 118 -16.18 -6.29 -29.67
C ARG A 118 -15.09 -6.22 -28.60
N LEU A 119 -13.88 -5.82 -28.99
CA LEU A 119 -12.75 -5.69 -28.07
C LEU A 119 -13.02 -4.62 -26.99
N GLU A 120 -13.69 -3.53 -27.36
CA GLU A 120 -14.10 -2.46 -26.45
C GLU A 120 -15.14 -2.94 -25.45
N LYS A 121 -16.23 -3.58 -25.90
CA LYS A 121 -17.25 -4.15 -25.01
C LYS A 121 -16.67 -5.18 -24.04
N GLN A 122 -15.72 -6.00 -24.50
CA GLN A 122 -15.03 -6.95 -23.63
C GLN A 122 -14.21 -6.25 -22.54
N ALA A 123 -13.45 -5.21 -22.90
CA ALA A 123 -12.67 -4.43 -21.93
C ALA A 123 -13.58 -3.67 -20.95
N GLU A 124 -14.71 -3.14 -21.43
CA GLU A 124 -15.73 -2.48 -20.61
C GLU A 124 -16.35 -3.43 -19.59
N LYS A 125 -16.72 -4.65 -19.99
CA LYS A 125 -17.22 -5.69 -19.07
C LYS A 125 -16.23 -6.02 -17.95
N LEU A 126 -14.93 -6.11 -18.28
CA LEU A 126 -13.88 -6.34 -17.29
C LEU A 126 -13.71 -5.14 -16.34
N ASN A 127 -13.78 -3.92 -16.86
CA ASN A 127 -13.76 -2.71 -16.02
C ASN A 127 -14.98 -2.66 -15.10
N GLN A 128 -16.15 -3.04 -15.60
CA GLN A 128 -17.37 -3.12 -14.79
C GLN A 128 -17.20 -4.13 -13.66
N THR A 129 -16.62 -5.30 -13.92
CA THR A 129 -16.32 -6.30 -12.89
C THR A 129 -15.44 -5.72 -11.75
N VAL A 130 -14.48 -4.86 -12.08
CA VAL A 130 -13.63 -4.18 -11.08
C VAL A 130 -14.43 -3.15 -10.27
N LYS A 131 -15.34 -2.42 -10.92
CA LYS A 131 -16.21 -1.43 -10.27
C LYS A 131 -17.27 -2.10 -9.38
N ASP A 132 -17.90 -3.17 -9.86
CA ASP A 132 -18.97 -3.91 -9.17
C ASP A 132 -18.50 -4.50 -7.83
N ARG A 133 -17.19 -4.77 -7.70
CA ARG A 133 -16.62 -5.16 -6.41
C ARG A 133 -16.87 -4.10 -5.33
N GLY A 134 -16.94 -2.82 -5.69
CA GLY A 134 -17.34 -1.73 -4.79
C GLY A 134 -16.45 -1.58 -3.55
N VAL A 135 -15.16 -1.91 -3.67
CA VAL A 135 -14.19 -1.74 -2.58
C VAL A 135 -12.96 -1.02 -3.13
N TYR A 136 -12.60 0.07 -2.46
CA TYR A 136 -11.44 0.89 -2.76
C TYR A 136 -10.60 1.05 -1.52
N VAL A 137 -9.29 0.93 -1.68
CA VAL A 137 -8.33 1.07 -0.60
C VAL A 137 -7.28 2.08 -1.03
N SER A 138 -7.01 3.05 -0.17
CA SER A 138 -5.88 3.95 -0.30
C SER A 138 -4.93 3.67 0.86
N SER A 139 -3.69 3.32 0.54
CA SER A 139 -2.65 2.90 1.49
C SER A 139 -1.36 3.71 1.40
N ILE A 140 -1.32 4.73 0.53
CA ILE A 140 -0.12 5.55 0.25
C ILE A 140 -0.15 6.86 1.04
N ASN A 141 -1.12 7.73 0.77
CA ASN A 141 -1.19 9.07 1.36
C ASN A 141 -2.31 9.20 2.38
N ARG A 142 -3.51 8.73 2.03
CA ARG A 142 -4.68 8.67 2.93
C ARG A 142 -4.94 7.21 3.25
N PHE A 143 -4.73 6.78 4.49
CA PHE A 143 -5.07 5.42 4.92
C PHE A 143 -6.57 5.31 5.10
N CYS A 144 -7.28 4.88 4.06
CA CYS A 144 -8.72 4.71 4.10
C CYS A 144 -9.19 3.54 3.23
N ILE A 145 -10.36 3.01 3.62
CA ILE A 145 -11.09 2.00 2.86
C ILE A 145 -12.48 2.58 2.59
N THR A 146 -12.91 2.51 1.34
CA THR A 146 -14.24 2.94 0.91
C THR A 146 -15.00 1.74 0.40
N PHE A 147 -16.22 1.56 0.93
CA PHE A 147 -17.16 0.53 0.51
C PHE A 147 -18.33 1.21 -0.22
N GLU A 148 -18.59 0.78 -1.45
CA GLU A 148 -19.63 1.31 -2.32
C GLU A 148 -20.56 0.18 -2.80
N GLY A 149 -21.77 0.57 -3.21
CA GLY A 149 -22.81 -0.31 -3.72
C GLY A 149 -23.83 -0.74 -2.67
N GLU A 150 -24.81 -1.54 -3.10
CA GLU A 150 -25.97 -1.94 -2.32
C GLU A 150 -25.58 -2.78 -1.08
N CYS A 151 -24.56 -3.63 -1.21
CA CYS A 151 -24.04 -4.46 -0.12
C CYS A 151 -22.94 -3.75 0.71
N SER A 152 -22.81 -2.42 0.63
CA SER A 152 -21.74 -1.69 1.33
C SER A 152 -21.77 -1.89 2.85
N LYS A 153 -22.96 -1.88 3.46
CA LYS A 153 -23.13 -2.10 4.91
C LYS A 153 -22.61 -3.47 5.35
N GLN A 154 -23.02 -4.54 4.67
CA GLN A 154 -22.58 -5.90 4.97
C GLN A 154 -21.05 -6.03 4.83
N LYS A 155 -20.46 -5.46 3.78
CA LYS A 155 -18.99 -5.46 3.60
C LYS A 155 -18.25 -4.73 4.72
N VAL A 156 -18.84 -3.66 5.26
CA VAL A 156 -18.29 -2.96 6.42
C VAL A 156 -18.37 -3.87 7.64
N ASP A 157 -19.53 -4.48 7.91
CA ASP A 157 -19.72 -5.38 9.06
C ASP A 157 -18.75 -6.57 9.00
N ASP A 158 -18.62 -7.21 7.84
CA ASP A 158 -17.66 -8.29 7.58
C ASP A 158 -16.21 -7.84 7.81
N PHE A 159 -15.86 -6.64 7.34
CA PHE A 159 -14.54 -6.06 7.55
C PHE A 159 -14.26 -5.82 9.04
N MET A 160 -15.22 -5.26 9.78
CA MET A 160 -15.07 -4.94 11.19
C MET A 160 -14.88 -6.22 12.03
N LEU A 161 -15.68 -7.25 11.77
CA LEU A 161 -15.57 -8.56 12.41
C LEU A 161 -14.22 -9.22 12.12
N TRP A 162 -13.82 -9.27 10.85
CA TRP A 162 -12.54 -9.85 10.45
C TRP A 162 -11.34 -9.07 11.02
N ALA A 163 -11.36 -7.74 10.98
CA ALA A 163 -10.30 -6.91 11.52
C ALA A 163 -10.16 -7.09 13.03
N ALA A 164 -11.28 -7.19 13.74
CA ALA A 164 -11.31 -7.41 15.18
C ALA A 164 -10.79 -8.79 15.59
N GLY A 165 -11.32 -9.85 14.97
CA GLY A 165 -10.96 -11.23 15.29
C GLY A 165 -9.61 -11.62 14.72
N ALA A 166 -9.47 -11.62 13.38
CA ALA A 166 -8.31 -12.19 12.71
C ALA A 166 -7.05 -11.32 12.77
N ARG A 167 -7.17 -10.02 13.07
CA ARG A 167 -6.03 -9.07 13.13
C ARG A 167 -5.88 -8.37 14.48
N GLY A 168 -6.74 -8.70 15.45
CA GLY A 168 -6.65 -8.20 16.82
C GLY A 168 -6.90 -6.70 16.93
N TRP A 169 -7.72 -6.13 16.06
CA TRP A 169 -8.18 -4.75 16.26
C TRP A 169 -9.09 -4.69 17.50
N SER A 170 -8.87 -3.72 18.39
CA SER A 170 -9.55 -3.68 19.69
C SER A 170 -11.06 -3.44 19.60
N LEU A 171 -11.55 -2.87 18.50
CA LEU A 171 -12.95 -2.48 18.30
C LEU A 171 -13.50 -1.56 19.43
N GLN A 172 -12.61 -0.83 20.12
CA GLN A 172 -13.01 0.04 21.23
C GLN A 172 -13.73 1.29 20.71
N CYS A 173 -15.00 1.42 21.09
CA CYS A 173 -15.80 2.63 20.88
C CYS A 173 -16.01 3.37 22.19
N ARG A 174 -16.04 4.71 22.15
CA ARG A 174 -16.20 5.55 23.35
C ARG A 174 -17.59 5.43 23.96
N ASP A 175 -18.60 5.34 23.11
CA ASP A 175 -20.00 5.55 23.47
C ASP A 175 -20.84 4.25 23.34
N VAL A 176 -20.25 3.18 22.81
CA VAL A 176 -20.94 1.90 22.56
C VAL A 176 -20.06 0.75 23.02
N ASP A 177 -20.64 -0.14 23.81
CA ASP A 177 -19.99 -1.40 24.16
C ASP A 177 -20.11 -2.38 23.00
N MET A 178 -18.96 -2.86 22.53
CA MET A 178 -18.83 -3.82 21.42
C MET A 178 -18.20 -5.14 21.89
N SER A 179 -18.13 -5.38 23.20
CA SER A 179 -17.50 -6.55 23.80
C SER A 179 -18.09 -7.87 23.31
N ASP A 180 -19.42 -7.99 23.21
CA ASP A 180 -20.08 -9.18 22.68
C ASP A 180 -19.68 -9.49 21.22
N ILE A 181 -19.66 -8.46 20.37
CA ILE A 181 -19.24 -8.58 18.97
C ILE A 181 -17.77 -8.99 18.90
N LYS A 182 -16.92 -8.40 19.76
CA LYS A 182 -15.50 -8.73 19.82
C LYS A 182 -15.28 -10.19 20.24
N ASN A 183 -15.97 -10.66 21.27
CA ASN A 183 -15.86 -12.04 21.76
C ASN A 183 -16.31 -13.05 20.68
N ASN A 184 -17.39 -12.72 19.96
CA ASN A 184 -17.84 -13.53 18.83
C ASN A 184 -16.82 -13.56 17.70
N ALA A 185 -16.26 -12.41 17.34
CA ALA A 185 -15.22 -12.31 16.30
C ALA A 185 -13.94 -13.08 16.69
N ASP A 186 -13.53 -13.01 17.96
CA ASP A 186 -12.35 -13.73 18.47
C ASP A 186 -12.54 -15.23 18.46
N SER A 187 -13.75 -15.69 18.81
CA SER A 187 -14.09 -17.11 18.77
C SER A 187 -14.12 -17.62 17.33
N PHE A 188 -14.71 -16.85 16.41
CA PHE A 188 -14.86 -17.23 15.01
C PHE A 188 -13.53 -17.24 14.25
N TYR A 189 -12.68 -16.23 14.48
CA TYR A 189 -11.39 -16.08 13.80
C TYR A 189 -10.18 -16.56 14.61
N HIS A 190 -10.40 -17.38 15.64
CA HIS A 190 -9.37 -17.86 16.55
C HIS A 190 -8.14 -18.38 15.80
N ASP A 191 -8.32 -19.38 14.94
CA ASP A 191 -7.21 -20.00 14.21
C ASP A 191 -6.48 -19.03 13.27
N GLU A 192 -7.22 -18.14 12.61
CA GLU A 192 -6.62 -17.12 11.74
C GLU A 192 -5.76 -16.13 12.54
N PHE A 193 -6.21 -15.77 13.74
CA PHE A 193 -5.49 -14.88 14.62
C PHE A 193 -4.18 -15.50 15.12
N TYR A 194 -4.19 -16.76 15.54
CA TYR A 194 -2.97 -17.47 15.95
C TYR A 194 -1.97 -17.57 14.80
N ARG A 195 -2.43 -17.96 13.60
CA ARG A 195 -1.57 -17.97 12.40
C ARG A 195 -0.98 -16.60 12.09
N PHE A 196 -1.77 -15.53 12.27
CA PHE A 196 -1.28 -14.17 12.11
C PHE A 196 -0.19 -13.83 13.14
N LYS A 197 -0.37 -14.21 14.40
CA LYS A 197 0.62 -14.01 15.47
C LYS A 197 1.89 -14.82 15.24
N ASP A 198 1.77 -16.07 14.84
CA ASP A 198 2.91 -16.94 14.52
C ASP A 198 3.73 -16.38 13.37
N ASN A 199 3.06 -15.93 12.29
CA ASN A 199 3.74 -15.26 11.19
C ASN A 199 4.46 -13.99 11.65
N GLN A 200 3.83 -13.18 12.52
CA GLN A 200 4.46 -11.99 13.06
C GLN A 200 5.69 -12.34 13.91
N ALA A 201 5.61 -13.38 14.75
CA ALA A 201 6.71 -13.86 15.57
C ALA A 201 7.86 -14.41 14.71
N TYR A 202 7.53 -15.21 13.70
CA TYR A 202 8.49 -15.72 12.71
C TYR A 202 9.22 -14.57 12.01
N TRP A 203 8.51 -13.61 11.43
CA TRP A 203 9.16 -12.49 10.74
C TRP A 203 9.98 -11.60 11.68
N LYS A 204 9.52 -11.41 12.92
CA LYS A 204 10.34 -10.73 13.94
C LYS A 204 11.63 -11.49 14.23
N SER A 205 11.56 -12.82 14.32
CA SER A 205 12.74 -13.67 14.48
C SER A 205 13.70 -13.49 13.30
N VAL A 206 13.20 -13.60 12.06
CA VAL A 206 14.02 -13.45 10.84
C VAL A 206 14.67 -12.07 10.74
N LEU A 207 13.95 -11.00 11.11
CA LEU A 207 14.48 -9.64 11.06
C LEU A 207 15.49 -9.31 12.16
N ASN A 208 15.39 -9.99 13.31
CA ASN A 208 16.30 -9.83 14.43
C ASN A 208 17.44 -10.85 14.43
N ASP A 209 17.38 -11.85 13.54
CA ASP A 209 18.47 -12.76 13.32
C ASP A 209 19.65 -11.92 12.82
N PRO A 210 20.77 -11.83 13.57
CA PRO A 210 21.93 -11.14 13.07
C PRO A 210 22.26 -11.79 11.73
N LEU A 211 22.25 -11.00 10.66
CA LEU A 211 22.89 -11.40 9.41
C LEU A 211 24.29 -11.81 9.81
N GLN A 212 24.54 -13.11 9.94
CA GLN A 212 25.91 -13.58 9.89
C GLN A 212 26.37 -13.10 8.52
N PRO A 213 27.42 -12.26 8.45
CA PRO A 213 28.11 -12.20 7.19
C PRO A 213 28.49 -13.66 6.94
N ASN A 214 27.90 -14.26 5.90
CA ASN A 214 28.64 -15.30 5.20
C ASN A 214 29.86 -14.54 4.71
N GLU A 215 30.91 -14.45 5.54
CA GLU A 215 32.25 -14.25 5.05
C GLU A 215 32.40 -15.38 4.06
N VAL A 216 32.25 -15.05 2.77
CA VAL A 216 32.39 -16.01 1.70
C VAL A 216 33.79 -16.56 1.91
N ASP A 217 33.87 -17.83 2.28
CA ASP A 217 35.15 -18.48 2.54
C ASP A 217 36.01 -18.26 1.29
N ASP A 218 37.29 -17.96 1.48
CA ASP A 218 38.23 -17.81 0.36
C ASP A 218 38.16 -19.07 -0.53
N SER A 219 37.84 -20.24 0.04
CA SER A 219 37.59 -21.47 -0.70
C SER A 219 36.39 -21.37 -1.66
N GLU A 220 35.29 -20.74 -1.24
CA GLU A 220 34.07 -20.56 -2.02
C GLU A 220 34.28 -19.49 -3.10
N VAL A 221 34.96 -18.38 -2.78
CA VAL A 221 35.37 -17.37 -3.77
C VAL A 221 36.25 -18.00 -4.85
N ASN A 222 37.26 -18.77 -4.44
CA ASN A 222 38.17 -19.45 -5.36
C ASN A 222 37.45 -20.49 -6.23
N TYR A 223 36.50 -21.22 -5.67
CA TYR A 223 35.67 -22.17 -6.42
C TYR A 223 34.84 -21.48 -7.52
N TRP A 224 34.19 -20.36 -7.19
CA TRP A 224 33.40 -19.62 -8.19
C TRP A 224 34.28 -18.96 -9.23
N LEU A 225 35.45 -18.44 -8.85
CA LEU A 225 36.44 -17.88 -9.78
C LEU A 225 37.02 -18.95 -10.71
N SER A 226 37.34 -20.14 -10.20
CA SER A 226 37.79 -21.25 -11.04
C SER A 226 36.70 -21.71 -12.00
N LEU A 227 35.45 -21.82 -11.53
CA LEU A 227 34.32 -22.19 -12.38
C LEU A 227 34.05 -21.16 -13.48
N THR A 228 34.19 -19.86 -13.18
CA THR A 228 34.06 -18.80 -14.20
C THR A 228 35.23 -18.81 -15.18
N ALA A 229 36.46 -19.05 -14.72
CA ALA A 229 37.61 -19.20 -15.59
C ALA A 229 37.44 -20.41 -16.53
N ASP A 230 37.04 -21.56 -16.01
CA ASP A 230 36.79 -22.78 -16.79
C ASP A 230 35.65 -22.62 -17.80
N TYR A 231 34.60 -21.87 -17.47
CA TYR A 231 33.52 -21.53 -18.40
C TYR A 231 34.00 -20.61 -19.53
N LEU A 232 34.77 -19.56 -19.21
CA LEU A 232 35.29 -18.60 -20.18
C LEU A 232 36.35 -19.21 -21.11
N GLU A 233 37.15 -20.15 -20.59
CA GLU A 233 38.13 -20.92 -21.36
C GLU A 233 37.51 -22.10 -22.12
N GLY A 234 36.20 -22.30 -22.03
CA GLY A 234 35.48 -23.35 -22.77
C GLY A 234 35.74 -24.77 -22.27
N ARG A 235 36.31 -24.92 -21.07
CA ARG A 235 36.56 -26.22 -20.42
C ARG A 235 35.29 -26.80 -19.78
N CYS A 236 34.31 -25.94 -19.46
CA CYS A 236 32.97 -26.36 -19.02
C CYS A 236 31.95 -26.20 -20.16
N GLN A 237 31.37 -27.32 -20.63
CA GLN A 237 30.17 -27.26 -21.46
C GLN A 237 28.95 -27.00 -20.58
N PRO A 238 28.01 -26.11 -20.97
CA PRO A 238 26.77 -25.94 -20.25
C PRO A 238 25.99 -27.26 -20.31
N MET A 239 25.72 -27.88 -19.17
CA MET A 239 24.73 -28.96 -19.08
C MET A 239 23.34 -28.35 -19.34
N LEU A 240 22.94 -28.36 -20.60
CA LEU A 240 21.56 -28.18 -21.02
C LEU A 240 20.80 -29.46 -20.68
N ASN A 241 20.08 -29.44 -19.56
CA ASN A 241 18.90 -30.29 -19.36
C ASN A 241 17.65 -29.41 -19.42
#